data_AF-A0A5E3X4W8-F1
#
_entry.id   AF-A0A5E3X4W8-F1
#
_cell.length_a   1.000
_cell.length_b   1.000
_cell.length_c   1.000
_cell.angle_alpha   90.00
_cell.angle_beta   90.00
_cell.angle_gamma   90.00
#
_symmetry.space_group_name_H-M   'P 1'
#
loop_
_entity.id
_entity.type
_entity.pdbx_description
1 polymer ?
#
loop_
_entity_poly.entity_id
_entity_poly.type
_entity_poly.pdbx_seq_one_letter_code
_entity_poly.pdbx_strand_id
1 'polypeptide(L)'
;MIGRLTLWEPGGPCKKAPVHPLGLRSDNELYWTTGAGRGEKNDVVVVAGQTREAAGASSAPARSDANHLLDLHPTMSTPYRQDMPPPGGFGQVQYKRNLSLRGPSGIVILGGMLALTIYGFHRVALGRAERQELEREKAWSRIHLVPLLLAEGDRDAFRRTQAALAREKLIMKDVEGWEAGKSVYNNPKHRNGEWIVPL
;
A
#
# COMPACT_ATOMS: atom_id res chain seq x y z
N MET A 1 49.75 18.76 1.15
CA MET A 1 48.35 19.16 0.91
C MET A 1 47.61 19.04 2.22
N ILE A 2 47.39 20.18 2.87
CA ILE A 2 46.82 20.27 4.22
C ILE A 2 45.30 20.16 4.08
N GLY A 3 44.75 19.03 4.51
CA GLY A 3 43.31 18.77 4.53
C GLY A 3 42.61 19.75 5.47
N ARG A 4 41.65 20.47 4.92
CA ARG A 4 40.81 21.45 5.60
C ARG A 4 40.05 20.80 6.76
N LEU A 5 40.47 21.13 7.98
CA LEU A 5 39.71 20.89 9.22
C LEU A 5 38.37 21.63 9.09
N THR A 6 37.27 20.92 8.83
CA THR A 6 35.93 21.50 8.93
C THR A 6 35.54 21.53 10.40
N LEU A 7 35.60 22.75 10.94
CA LEU A 7 35.07 23.18 12.22
C LEU A 7 33.62 22.70 12.38
N TRP A 8 33.36 21.93 13.45
CA TRP A 8 32.03 21.51 13.86
C TRP A 8 31.34 22.67 14.59
N GLU A 9 30.28 23.25 14.00
CA GLU A 9 29.44 24.23 14.69
C GLU A 9 28.33 23.51 15.48
N PRO A 10 28.21 23.74 16.81
CA PRO A 10 27.11 23.22 17.60
C PRO A 10 25.86 24.10 17.39
N GLY A 11 24.77 23.52 16.88
CA GLY A 11 23.42 24.13 16.98
C GLY A 11 22.62 24.34 15.69
N GLY A 12 23.07 23.87 14.53
CA GLY A 12 22.26 23.94 13.30
C GLY A 12 21.24 22.79 13.20
N PRO A 13 20.02 23.01 12.65
CA PRO A 13 19.09 21.92 12.36
C PRO A 13 19.76 20.91 11.43
N CYS A 14 19.65 19.62 11.77
CA CYS A 14 20.29 18.50 11.09
C CYS A 14 19.97 18.51 9.58
N LYS A 15 20.85 19.11 8.77
CA LYS A 15 20.80 18.97 7.32
C LYS A 15 21.13 17.51 7.02
N LYS A 16 20.12 16.75 6.59
CA LYS A 16 20.29 15.38 6.09
C LYS A 16 21.50 15.37 5.14
N ALA A 17 22.48 14.53 5.44
CA ALA A 17 23.62 14.33 4.57
C ALA A 17 23.13 13.95 3.16
N PRO A 18 23.75 14.47 2.09
CA PRO A 18 23.46 14.01 0.74
C PRO A 18 23.88 12.54 0.65
N VAL A 19 22.89 11.65 0.52
CA VAL A 19 23.14 10.27 0.13
C VAL A 19 23.58 10.31 -1.32
N HIS A 20 24.88 10.16 -1.57
CA HIS A 20 25.38 9.96 -2.93
C HIS A 20 24.80 8.64 -3.46
N PRO A 21 24.08 8.64 -4.59
CA PRO A 21 23.65 7.39 -5.20
C PRO A 21 24.87 6.70 -5.79
N LEU A 22 25.37 5.67 -5.11
CA LEU A 22 26.18 4.66 -5.76
C LEU A 22 25.30 3.99 -6.82
N GLY A 23 25.72 4.13 -8.08
CA GLY A 23 24.99 3.65 -9.23
C GLY A 23 24.79 2.15 -9.20
N LEU A 24 23.54 1.73 -9.37
CA LEU A 24 23.18 0.45 -9.94
C LEU A 24 22.35 0.73 -11.19
N ARG A 25 23.00 0.49 -12.32
CA ARG A 25 22.47 0.45 -13.68
C ARG A 25 22.00 -0.98 -13.95
N SER A 26 20.79 -1.14 -14.48
CA SER A 26 20.23 -2.31 -15.19
C SER A 26 18.71 -2.22 -15.04
N ASP A 27 18.04 -1.52 -15.95
CA ASP A 27 17.36 -2.15 -17.10
C ASP A 27 16.33 -3.17 -16.63
N ASN A 28 15.05 -2.77 -16.63
CA ASN A 28 13.90 -3.64 -16.82
C ASN A 28 12.76 -2.79 -17.37
N GLU A 29 12.70 -2.79 -18.70
CA GLU A 29 11.51 -2.49 -19.48
C GLU A 29 10.30 -3.25 -18.94
N LEU A 30 9.20 -2.56 -18.68
CA LEU A 30 7.88 -3.20 -18.75
C LEU A 30 6.89 -2.24 -19.41
N TYR A 31 6.56 -2.60 -20.63
CA TYR A 31 5.70 -1.95 -21.59
C TYR A 31 4.26 -1.83 -21.07
N TRP A 32 3.70 -0.63 -21.16
CA TRP A 32 2.25 -0.44 -21.29
C TRP A 32 2.00 0.57 -22.40
N THR A 33 2.03 0.11 -23.65
CA THR A 33 1.36 0.79 -24.75
C THR A 33 -0.13 0.41 -24.67
N THR A 34 -0.95 1.30 -24.13
CA THR A 34 -2.40 1.28 -24.37
C THR A 34 -2.63 2.41 -25.35
N GLY A 35 -2.76 2.17 -26.65
CA GLY A 35 -3.91 1.46 -27.20
C GLY A 35 -5.10 2.41 -27.27
N ALA A 36 -4.96 3.53 -27.99
CA ALA A 36 -6.05 4.43 -28.33
C ALA A 36 -7.01 3.71 -29.29
N GLY A 37 -8.08 3.16 -28.75
CA GLY A 37 -9.10 2.42 -29.48
C GLY A 37 -10.50 3.00 -29.26
N ARG A 38 -10.97 3.72 -30.27
CA ARG A 38 -12.36 3.72 -30.77
C ARG A 38 -13.47 4.06 -29.75
N GLY A 39 -13.82 5.34 -29.70
CA GLY A 39 -15.07 5.80 -29.09
C GLY A 39 -16.28 5.34 -29.91
N GLU A 40 -17.06 4.43 -29.35
CA GLU A 40 -18.38 4.04 -29.81
C GLU A 40 -19.40 4.86 -29.01
N LYS A 41 -20.00 5.86 -29.67
CA LYS A 41 -21.08 6.69 -29.11
C LYS A 41 -22.41 6.06 -29.50
N ASN A 42 -23.17 5.56 -28.53
CA ASN A 42 -24.58 5.19 -28.71
C ASN A 42 -25.37 5.60 -27.46
N ASP A 43 -25.64 6.90 -27.34
CA ASP A 43 -26.70 7.40 -26.46
C ASP A 43 -27.89 7.80 -27.33
N VAL A 44 -28.85 6.88 -27.43
CA VAL A 44 -30.20 7.16 -27.90
C VAL A 44 -30.93 7.83 -26.75
N VAL A 45 -31.08 9.16 -26.83
CA VAL A 45 -32.05 9.91 -26.05
C VAL A 45 -33.07 10.49 -27.02
N VAL A 46 -34.18 9.78 -27.17
CA VAL A 46 -35.39 10.31 -27.78
C VAL A 46 -36.09 11.18 -26.74
N VAL A 47 -35.93 12.49 -26.87
CA VAL A 47 -36.76 13.50 -26.19
C VAL A 47 -38.04 13.65 -27.01
N ALA A 48 -39.14 13.07 -26.52
CA ALA A 48 -40.46 13.38 -27.04
C ALA A 48 -40.94 14.71 -26.45
N GLY A 49 -40.95 15.75 -27.27
CA GLY A 49 -41.49 17.06 -26.94
C GLY A 49 -42.10 17.74 -28.18
N GLN A 50 -43.43 17.85 -28.17
CA GLN A 50 -44.29 18.84 -28.82
C GLN A 50 -44.30 19.02 -30.36
N THR A 51 -45.48 18.78 -30.94
CA THR A 51 -46.14 19.61 -31.98
C THR A 51 -47.66 19.48 -31.77
N ARG A 52 -48.38 20.56 -31.44
CA ARG A 52 -49.02 21.58 -32.28
C ARG A 52 -50.30 21.13 -33.00
N GLU A 53 -51.30 21.98 -32.80
CA GLU A 53 -52.57 22.13 -33.51
C GLU A 53 -52.49 21.87 -35.02
N ALA A 54 -53.51 21.21 -35.58
CA ALA A 54 -54.14 21.66 -36.83
C ALA A 54 -55.47 20.91 -37.09
N ALA A 55 -56.50 21.73 -37.32
CA ALA A 55 -57.50 21.64 -38.38
C ALA A 55 -58.49 20.45 -38.42
N GLY A 56 -59.77 20.81 -38.43
CA GLY A 56 -60.87 19.91 -38.75
C GLY A 56 -61.03 19.63 -40.25
N ALA A 57 -61.88 18.65 -40.54
CA ALA A 57 -62.64 18.49 -41.78
C ALA A 57 -63.77 17.50 -41.48
N SER A 58 -65.05 17.93 -41.58
CA SER A 58 -66.04 17.48 -42.59
C SER A 58 -66.51 16.03 -42.39
N SER A 59 -67.77 15.62 -42.47
CA SER A 59 -69.02 16.16 -43.01
C SER A 59 -70.13 15.15 -42.65
N ALA A 60 -71.36 15.62 -42.41
CA ALA A 60 -72.58 14.81 -42.21
C ALA A 60 -73.08 14.17 -43.55
N PRO A 61 -74.32 13.62 -43.70
CA PRO A 61 -75.29 13.01 -42.77
C PRO A 61 -75.89 11.65 -43.33
N ALA A 62 -76.94 11.14 -42.65
CA ALA A 62 -77.91 10.09 -43.06
C ALA A 62 -77.58 8.66 -42.56
N ARG A 63 -78.53 7.83 -42.11
CA ARG A 63 -79.99 7.86 -42.24
C ARG A 63 -80.59 6.98 -41.12
N SER A 64 -81.90 7.14 -40.94
CA SER A 64 -82.85 6.27 -40.23
C SER A 64 -82.43 4.81 -40.13
N ASP A 65 -82.80 4.15 -39.04
CA ASP A 65 -83.80 3.08 -39.14
C ASP A 65 -84.53 2.89 -37.81
N ALA A 66 -85.81 3.26 -37.87
CA ALA A 66 -86.81 2.93 -36.89
C ALA A 66 -87.01 1.41 -36.92
N ASN A 67 -86.36 0.69 -36.01
CA ASN A 67 -86.71 -0.67 -35.65
C ASN A 67 -86.81 -0.77 -34.11
N HIS A 68 -87.52 0.19 -33.52
CA HIS A 68 -88.29 -0.09 -32.33
C HIS A 68 -89.65 -0.53 -32.84
N LEU A 69 -90.20 -1.62 -32.29
CA LEU A 69 -91.56 -2.08 -32.54
C LEU A 69 -91.74 -3.00 -33.77
N LEU A 70 -91.14 -4.20 -33.73
CA LEU A 70 -91.79 -5.50 -33.97
C LEU A 70 -90.71 -6.60 -34.01
N ASP A 71 -90.64 -7.41 -32.95
CA ASP A 71 -90.49 -8.88 -33.02
C ASP A 71 -90.41 -9.46 -31.60
N LEU A 72 -91.56 -9.99 -31.18
CA LEU A 72 -91.75 -10.80 -29.99
C LEU A 72 -91.22 -12.22 -30.28
N HIS A 73 -89.97 -12.48 -29.89
CA HIS A 73 -89.52 -13.84 -29.61
C HIS A 73 -88.58 -13.83 -28.40
N PRO A 74 -89.01 -14.26 -27.21
CA PRO A 74 -88.10 -14.39 -26.07
C PRO A 74 -87.30 -15.68 -26.22
N THR A 75 -86.23 -15.65 -27.04
CA THR A 75 -85.05 -16.44 -26.65
C THR A 75 -84.40 -15.69 -25.50
N MET A 76 -84.72 -16.09 -24.27
CA MET A 76 -83.99 -15.61 -23.10
C MET A 76 -82.54 -16.10 -23.19
N SER A 77 -81.66 -15.33 -23.84
CA SER A 77 -80.23 -15.43 -23.57
C SER A 77 -80.00 -14.89 -22.17
N THR A 78 -79.89 -15.79 -21.19
CA THR A 78 -79.56 -15.44 -19.81
C THR A 78 -78.28 -14.59 -19.78
N PRO A 79 -78.32 -13.32 -19.34
CA PRO A 79 -77.12 -12.50 -19.30
C PRO A 79 -76.19 -13.03 -18.20
N TYR A 80 -75.02 -13.56 -18.59
CA TYR A 80 -73.97 -13.90 -17.63
C TYR A 80 -73.31 -12.62 -17.13
N ARG A 81 -73.39 -12.36 -15.82
CA ARG A 81 -72.62 -11.31 -15.14
C ARG A 81 -71.17 -11.81 -15.03
N GLN A 82 -70.35 -11.48 -16.02
CA GLN A 82 -68.90 -11.69 -15.96
C GLN A 82 -68.30 -10.75 -14.92
N ASP A 83 -67.44 -11.28 -14.04
CA ASP A 83 -66.57 -10.44 -13.21
C ASP A 83 -65.50 -9.81 -14.11
N MET A 84 -65.82 -8.63 -14.63
CA MET A 84 -64.90 -7.80 -15.38
C MET A 84 -64.08 -6.93 -14.42
N PRO A 85 -62.82 -6.64 -14.74
CA PRO A 85 -62.05 -5.67 -13.98
C PRO A 85 -62.76 -4.31 -14.00
N PRO A 86 -62.60 -3.49 -12.95
CA PRO A 86 -63.21 -2.17 -12.90
C PRO A 86 -62.77 -1.33 -14.12
N PRO A 87 -63.66 -0.49 -14.69
CA PRO A 87 -63.30 0.40 -15.79
C PRO A 87 -62.25 1.41 -15.29
N GLY A 88 -60.97 1.11 -15.56
CA GLY A 88 -59.81 1.81 -15.00
C GLY A 88 -58.64 0.91 -14.59
N GLY A 89 -58.85 -0.41 -14.50
CA GLY A 89 -57.80 -1.38 -14.16
C GLY A 89 -57.35 -1.32 -12.68
N PHE A 90 -56.38 -2.17 -12.33
CA PHE A 90 -55.77 -2.15 -10.98
C PHE A 90 -54.59 -1.17 -10.93
N GLY A 91 -54.34 -0.61 -9.74
CA GLY A 91 -53.12 0.18 -9.51
C GLY A 91 -51.86 -0.63 -9.81
N GLN A 92 -50.80 0.04 -10.27
CA GLN A 92 -49.55 -0.63 -10.62
C GLN A 92 -48.94 -1.29 -9.38
N VAL A 93 -48.94 -2.63 -9.36
CA VAL A 93 -48.29 -3.42 -8.31
C VAL A 93 -46.78 -3.31 -8.50
N GLN A 94 -46.07 -2.85 -7.46
CA GLN A 94 -44.62 -2.80 -7.49
C GLN A 94 -44.01 -4.19 -7.36
N TYR A 95 -43.66 -4.78 -8.50
CA TYR A 95 -42.99 -6.09 -8.57
C TYR A 95 -41.46 -5.98 -8.35
N LYS A 96 -40.91 -4.77 -8.37
CA LYS A 96 -39.47 -4.52 -8.21
C LYS A 96 -39.09 -4.51 -6.74
N ARG A 97 -37.93 -5.11 -6.43
CA ARG A 97 -37.37 -5.14 -5.07
C ARG A 97 -36.85 -3.75 -4.68
N ASN A 98 -37.61 -3.01 -3.87
CA ASN A 98 -37.21 -1.68 -3.37
C ASN A 98 -36.33 -1.80 -2.11
N LEU A 99 -35.05 -2.15 -2.27
CA LEU A 99 -34.08 -2.11 -1.16
C LEU A 99 -33.33 -0.79 -1.17
N SER A 100 -33.33 -0.12 -0.01
CA SER A 100 -32.48 1.04 0.21
C SER A 100 -31.01 0.63 0.24
N LEU A 101 -30.19 1.28 -0.58
CA LEU A 101 -28.73 1.20 -0.51
C LEU A 101 -28.27 1.96 0.75
N ARG A 102 -28.11 1.24 1.86
CA ARG A 102 -27.74 1.80 3.15
C ARG A 102 -26.26 1.58 3.42
N GLY A 103 -25.48 2.67 3.47
CA GLY A 103 -24.05 2.65 3.78
C GLY A 103 -23.30 3.80 3.12
N PRO A 104 -22.10 4.14 3.62
CA PRO A 104 -21.23 5.10 2.95
C PRO A 104 -20.75 4.54 1.60
N SER A 105 -20.56 5.43 0.62
CA SER A 105 -19.99 5.06 -0.68
C SER A 105 -18.59 4.43 -0.53
N GLY A 106 -18.22 3.51 -1.42
CA GLY A 106 -16.92 2.83 -1.37
C GLY A 106 -15.72 3.78 -1.36
N ILE A 107 -15.83 4.92 -2.04
CA ILE A 107 -14.79 5.97 -2.02
C ILE A 107 -14.61 6.57 -0.62
N VAL A 108 -15.70 6.71 0.13
CA VAL A 108 -15.67 7.24 1.51
C VAL A 108 -14.98 6.24 2.44
N ILE A 109 -15.25 4.95 2.28
CA ILE A 109 -14.61 3.89 3.07
C ILE A 109 -13.11 3.84 2.78
N LEU A 110 -12.73 3.86 1.50
CA LEU A 110 -11.32 3.87 1.09
C LEU A 110 -10.60 5.14 1.54
N GLY A 111 -11.25 6.30 1.42
CA GLY A 111 -10.71 7.58 1.92
C GLY A 111 -10.51 7.58 3.43
N GLY A 112 -11.45 7.03 4.19
CA GLY A 112 -11.33 6.90 5.65
C GLY A 112 -10.17 5.99 6.07
N MET A 113 -10.01 4.84 5.41
CA MET A 113 -8.90 3.92 5.69
C MET A 113 -7.54 4.54 5.34
N LEU A 114 -7.46 5.24 4.22
CA LEU A 114 -6.24 5.92 3.81
C LEU A 114 -5.88 7.05 4.79
N ALA A 115 -6.85 7.86 5.21
CA ALA A 115 -6.64 8.92 6.18
C ALA A 115 -6.13 8.38 7.53
N LEU A 116 -6.73 7.29 8.03
CA LEU A 116 -6.29 6.62 9.24
C LEU A 116 -4.84 6.12 9.11
N THR A 117 -4.52 5.50 7.98
CA THR A 117 -3.18 4.97 7.71
C THR A 117 -2.14 6.10 7.66
N ILE A 118 -2.42 7.17 6.91
CA ILE A 118 -1.54 8.35 6.82
C ILE A 118 -1.30 8.95 8.22
N TYR A 119 -2.36 9.09 9.01
CA TYR A 119 -2.25 9.60 10.37
C TYR A 119 -1.42 8.68 11.28
N GLY A 120 -1.59 7.36 11.17
CA GLY A 120 -0.79 6.38 11.89
C GLY A 120 0.70 6.50 11.55
N PHE A 121 1.05 6.59 10.27
CA PHE A 121 2.43 6.78 9.83
C PHE A 121 3.02 8.12 10.30
N HIS A 122 2.23 9.18 10.34
CA HIS A 122 2.67 10.47 10.89
C HIS A 122 3.08 10.35 12.37
N ARG A 123 2.28 9.67 13.20
CA ARG A 123 2.61 9.45 14.63
C ARG A 123 3.85 8.58 14.82
N VAL A 124 4.01 7.53 14.01
CA VAL A 124 5.22 6.68 14.02
C VAL A 124 6.47 7.46 13.60
N ALA A 125 6.36 8.36 12.62
CA ALA A 125 7.49 9.17 12.17
C ALA A 125 8.04 10.08 13.28
N LEU A 126 7.15 10.68 14.09
CA LEU A 126 7.54 11.47 15.27
C LEU A 126 8.26 10.59 16.30
N GLY A 127 7.70 9.43 16.66
CA GLY A 127 8.35 8.51 17.60
C GLY A 127 9.69 7.95 17.11
N ARG A 128 9.89 7.81 15.79
CA ARG A 128 11.19 7.44 15.21
C ARG A 128 12.25 8.53 15.40
N ALA A 129 11.86 9.80 15.40
CA ALA A 129 12.80 10.89 15.67
C ALA A 129 13.28 10.85 17.14
N GLU A 130 12.35 10.63 18.07
CA GLU A 130 12.67 10.47 19.50
C GLU A 130 13.59 9.27 19.76
N ARG A 131 13.29 8.11 19.15
CA ARG A 131 14.14 6.91 19.29
C ARG A 131 15.55 7.11 18.75
N GLN A 132 15.70 7.85 17.65
CA GLN A 132 17.02 8.16 17.10
C GLN A 132 17.86 8.97 18.08
N GLU A 133 17.24 9.90 18.81
CA GLU A 133 17.98 10.69 19.80
C GLU A 133 18.42 9.81 20.99
N LEU A 134 17.55 8.93 21.49
CA LEU A 134 17.89 7.94 22.52
C LEU A 134 19.02 6.99 22.07
N GLU A 135 18.98 6.55 20.82
CA GLU A 135 20.05 5.73 20.24
C GLU A 135 21.36 6.51 20.10
N ARG A 136 21.27 7.81 19.81
CA ARG A 136 22.42 8.71 19.81
C ARG A 136 23.02 8.79 21.19
N GLU A 137 22.25 9.12 22.22
CA GLU A 137 22.72 9.18 23.61
C GLU A 137 23.39 7.86 24.04
N LYS A 138 22.79 6.72 23.68
CA LYS A 138 23.35 5.39 23.92
C LYS A 138 24.65 5.13 23.14
N ALA A 139 24.75 5.58 21.90
CA ALA A 139 25.98 5.46 21.11
C ALA A 139 27.09 6.33 21.71
N TRP A 140 26.76 7.55 22.13
CA TRP A 140 27.69 8.46 22.79
C TRP A 140 28.20 7.86 24.10
N SER A 141 27.34 7.30 24.97
CA SER A 141 27.79 6.65 26.20
C SER A 141 28.76 5.49 25.92
N ARG A 142 28.51 4.70 24.86
CA ARG A 142 29.42 3.63 24.44
C ARG A 142 30.76 4.16 23.98
N ILE A 143 30.81 5.16 23.10
CA ILE A 143 32.07 5.71 22.57
C ILE A 143 33.02 6.15 23.70
N HIS A 144 32.48 6.69 24.78
CA HIS A 144 33.28 7.12 25.93
C HIS A 144 33.78 5.95 26.81
N LEU A 145 33.05 4.83 26.84
CA LEU A 145 33.41 3.65 27.63
C LEU A 145 34.29 2.66 26.87
N VAL A 146 34.15 2.58 25.54
CA VAL A 146 34.92 1.70 24.66
C VAL A 146 36.43 1.78 24.87
N PRO A 147 37.09 2.94 24.97
CA PRO A 147 38.55 2.98 25.15
C PRO A 147 39.00 2.32 26.47
N LEU A 148 38.21 2.44 27.54
CA LEU A 148 38.52 1.79 28.82
C LEU A 148 38.38 0.27 28.71
N LEU A 149 37.29 -0.22 28.11
CA LEU A 149 37.07 -1.66 27.93
C LEU A 149 38.08 -2.29 26.98
N LEU A 150 38.46 -1.57 25.92
CA LEU A 150 39.50 -1.98 24.98
C LEU A 150 40.86 -2.08 25.68
N ALA A 151 41.21 -1.09 26.49
CA ALA A 151 42.46 -1.11 27.26
C ALA A 151 42.54 -2.29 28.23
N GLU A 152 41.44 -2.63 28.91
CA GLU A 152 41.36 -3.82 29.75
C GLU A 152 41.51 -5.10 28.91
N GLY A 153 40.81 -5.21 27.79
CA GLY A 153 40.95 -6.32 26.84
C GLY A 153 42.38 -6.50 26.32
N ASP A 154 43.06 -5.40 25.97
CA ASP A 154 44.43 -5.40 25.46
C ASP A 154 45.45 -5.86 26.51
N ARG A 155 45.31 -5.43 27.78
CA ARG A 155 46.13 -5.93 28.91
C ARG A 155 45.98 -7.43 29.09
N ASP A 156 44.74 -7.90 29.02
CA ASP A 156 44.37 -9.27 29.26
C ASP A 156 44.83 -10.20 28.11
N ALA A 157 44.75 -9.70 26.88
CA ALA A 157 45.31 -10.37 25.70
C ALA A 157 46.84 -10.48 25.82
N PHE A 158 47.53 -9.38 26.15
CA PHE A 158 48.99 -9.38 26.31
C PHE A 158 49.47 -10.43 27.33
N ARG A 159 48.78 -10.53 28.48
CA ARG A 159 49.10 -11.52 29.51
C ARG A 159 48.99 -12.95 28.98
N ARG A 160 47.95 -13.26 28.21
CA ARG A 160 47.74 -14.60 27.62
C ARG A 160 48.80 -14.91 26.58
N THR A 161 49.10 -13.96 25.69
CA THR A 161 50.11 -14.13 24.65
C THR A 161 51.49 -14.41 25.26
N GLN A 162 51.90 -13.67 26.29
CA GLN A 162 53.17 -13.92 26.97
C GLN A 162 53.23 -15.30 27.63
N ALA A 163 52.14 -15.72 28.29
CA ALA A 163 52.05 -17.06 28.88
C ALA A 163 52.09 -18.16 27.81
N ALA A 164 51.45 -17.96 26.66
CA ALA A 164 51.50 -18.88 25.54
C ALA A 164 52.91 -19.00 24.95
N LEU A 165 53.60 -17.87 24.72
CA LEU A 165 54.98 -17.85 24.24
C LEU A 165 55.94 -18.53 25.21
N ALA A 166 55.76 -18.32 26.52
CA ALA A 166 56.57 -18.99 27.54
C ALA A 166 56.36 -20.51 27.52
N ARG A 167 55.10 -20.97 27.41
CA ARG A 167 54.78 -22.40 27.29
C ARG A 167 55.33 -23.02 26.01
N GLU A 168 55.18 -22.34 24.89
CA GLU A 168 55.69 -22.81 23.59
C GLU A 168 57.21 -23.02 23.65
N LYS A 169 57.95 -22.06 24.21
CA LYS A 169 59.41 -22.17 24.41
C LYS A 169 59.80 -23.37 25.27
N LEU A 170 59.01 -23.68 26.31
CA LEU A 170 59.29 -24.81 27.20
C LEU A 170 59.02 -26.15 26.52
N ILE A 171 57.96 -26.25 25.73
CA ILE A 171 57.55 -27.49 25.05
C ILE A 171 58.45 -27.78 23.84
N MET A 172 58.82 -26.75 23.07
CA MET A 172 59.53 -26.90 21.79
C MET A 172 61.05 -26.77 21.91
N LYS A 173 61.60 -26.86 23.13
CA LYS A 173 63.05 -26.76 23.38
C LYS A 173 63.88 -27.84 22.68
N ASP A 174 63.27 -29.00 22.42
CA ASP A 174 63.96 -30.20 21.91
C ASP A 174 63.90 -30.29 20.37
N VAL A 175 63.26 -29.33 19.69
CA VAL A 175 63.09 -29.33 18.22
C VAL A 175 64.06 -28.36 17.56
N GLU A 176 64.90 -28.86 16.67
CA GLU A 176 65.90 -28.06 15.94
C GLU A 176 65.24 -27.09 14.94
N GLY A 177 65.66 -25.82 14.95
CA GLY A 177 65.18 -24.79 14.02
C GLY A 177 63.82 -24.15 14.36
N TRP A 178 63.21 -24.48 15.51
CA TRP A 178 61.94 -23.88 15.93
C TRP A 178 62.14 -22.51 16.60
N GLU A 179 61.46 -21.49 16.07
CA GLU A 179 61.44 -20.13 16.61
C GLU A 179 60.10 -19.85 17.29
N ALA A 180 60.09 -19.84 18.62
CA ALA A 180 58.86 -19.60 19.38
C ALA A 180 58.29 -18.21 19.12
N GLY A 181 56.99 -18.13 18.79
CA GLY A 181 56.29 -16.89 18.49
C GLY A 181 56.45 -16.35 17.06
N LYS A 182 57.11 -17.10 16.16
CA LYS A 182 57.11 -16.77 14.74
C LYS A 182 55.70 -16.92 14.16
N SER A 183 55.23 -15.92 13.42
CA SER A 183 53.92 -15.99 12.77
C SER A 183 53.91 -17.06 11.68
N VAL A 184 52.82 -17.82 11.59
CA VAL A 184 52.57 -18.78 10.49
C VAL A 184 52.51 -18.06 9.13
N TYR A 185 52.07 -16.80 9.15
CA TYR A 185 51.95 -15.98 7.96
C TYR A 185 53.22 -15.15 7.74
N ASN A 186 53.63 -15.03 6.47
CA ASN A 186 54.78 -14.22 6.04
C ASN A 186 54.47 -12.71 6.00
N ASN A 187 53.21 -12.31 6.17
CA ASN A 187 52.82 -10.90 6.19
C ASN A 187 52.96 -10.34 7.61
N PRO A 188 53.73 -9.26 7.84
CA PRO A 188 53.98 -8.72 9.18
C PRO A 188 52.73 -8.19 9.89
N LYS A 189 51.63 -7.96 9.16
CA LYS A 189 50.36 -7.47 9.71
C LYS A 189 49.53 -8.56 10.40
N HIS A 190 49.67 -9.82 9.98
CA HIS A 190 48.80 -10.89 10.45
C HIS A 190 49.44 -11.57 11.66
N ARG A 191 48.74 -11.50 12.80
CA ARG A 191 49.05 -12.34 13.95
C ARG A 191 48.18 -13.60 13.89
N ASN A 192 48.73 -14.71 14.37
CA ASN A 192 47.98 -15.94 14.55
C ASN A 192 46.80 -15.71 15.51
N GLY A 193 45.65 -16.32 15.20
CA GLY A 193 44.52 -16.35 16.13
C GLY A 193 44.93 -17.12 17.39
N GLU A 194 44.79 -16.48 18.56
CA GLU A 194 45.19 -17.09 19.83
C GLU A 194 44.06 -18.00 20.33
N TRP A 195 44.30 -19.30 20.31
CA TRP A 195 43.39 -20.30 20.87
C TRP A 195 43.74 -20.48 22.36
N ILE A 196 42.82 -20.13 23.25
CA ILE A 196 42.99 -20.45 24.67
C ILE A 196 42.84 -21.97 24.82
N VAL A 197 43.94 -22.66 25.11
CA VAL A 197 43.87 -24.02 25.64
C VAL A 197 43.48 -23.87 27.12
N PRO A 198 42.28 -24.28 27.54
CA PRO A 198 42.00 -24.39 28.97
C PRO A 198 43.00 -25.38 29.57
N LEU A 199 43.52 -25.03 30.75
CA LEU A 199 44.41 -25.87 31.55
C LEU A 199 43.79 -27.26 31.78
#